data_AF-A0A397CR23-F1
#
_entry.id   AF-A0A397CR23-F1
#
_cell.length_a   1.000
_cell.length_b   1.000
_cell.length_c   1.000
_cell.angle_alpha   90.00
_cell.angle_beta   90.00
_cell.angle_gamma   90.00
#
_symmetry.space_group_name_H-M   'P 1'
#
loop_
_entity.id
_entity.type
_entity.pdbx_description
1 polymer ?
#
loop_
_entity_poly.entity_id
_entity_poly.type
_entity_poly.pdbx_seq_one_letter_code
_entity_poly.pdbx_strand_id
1 'polypeptide(L)'
;MYTGHLSAEASEIHLLLAANGLSYLFYVLFLYSFAIGVGTALDAMCAQAHGRGAKAEIIVLLQTAVLCSAVLMVPIFFTCYFATDILLLLGQNPDVAALTGRVLWIFMFGLPFCFGYEIFKRVLQAQNIVLPAVYAGVCANVTNLIVAYTLMYH
;
A
#
# COMPACT_ATOMS: atom_id res chain seq x y z
N MET A 1 13.74 6.38 -7.35
CA MET A 1 14.91 7.31 -7.35
C MET A 1 15.18 7.71 -8.80
N TYR A 2 14.36 8.61 -9.36
CA TYR A 2 14.42 9.08 -10.76
C TYR A 2 14.22 10.62 -10.88
N THR A 3 14.39 11.35 -9.79
CA THR A 3 14.07 12.79 -9.69
C THR A 3 15.21 13.73 -10.10
N GLY A 4 16.34 13.20 -10.59
CA GLY A 4 17.56 13.97 -10.85
C GLY A 4 17.52 14.93 -12.05
N HIS A 5 16.43 14.94 -12.83
CA HIS A 5 16.30 15.73 -14.06
C HIS A 5 15.30 16.90 -13.95
N LEU A 6 14.58 17.03 -12.83
CA LEU A 6 13.69 18.17 -12.60
C LEU A 6 14.55 19.41 -12.41
N SER A 7 14.45 20.37 -13.33
CA SER A 7 15.11 21.70 -13.28
C SER A 7 14.45 22.61 -12.24
N ALA A 8 14.20 22.07 -11.06
CA ALA A 8 13.67 22.77 -9.90
C ALA A 8 14.85 23.36 -9.12
N GLU A 9 14.65 24.55 -8.54
CA GLU A 9 15.65 25.19 -7.69
C GLU A 9 16.07 24.20 -6.58
N ALA A 10 17.34 24.13 -6.19
CA ALA A 10 17.84 23.07 -5.30
C ALA A 10 16.97 22.88 -4.03
N SER A 11 16.39 23.97 -3.53
CA SER A 11 15.41 24.01 -2.43
C SER A 11 14.14 23.16 -2.70
N GLU A 12 13.55 23.26 -3.89
CA GLU A 12 12.34 22.50 -4.27
C GLU A 12 12.61 21.00 -4.36
N ILE A 13 13.78 20.59 -4.87
CA ILE A 13 14.17 19.18 -4.94
C ILE A 13 14.28 18.58 -3.53
N HIS A 14 14.89 19.31 -2.58
CA HIS A 14 14.99 18.87 -1.19
C HIS A 14 13.61 18.70 -0.55
N LEU A 15 12.69 19.62 -0.83
CA LEU A 15 11.33 19.61 -0.32
C LEU A 15 10.54 18.42 -0.87
N LEU A 16 10.63 18.16 -2.18
CA LEU A 16 10.02 16.99 -2.82
C LEU A 16 10.57 15.67 -2.28
N LEU A 17 11.89 15.57 -2.09
CA LEU A 17 12.51 14.37 -1.51
C LEU A 17 12.04 14.12 -0.08
N ALA A 18 11.98 15.17 0.74
CA ALA A 18 11.50 15.10 2.12
C ALA A 18 10.03 14.67 2.17
N ALA A 19 9.17 15.30 1.37
CA ALA A 19 7.76 14.97 1.29
C ALA A 19 7.52 13.53 0.82
N ASN A 20 8.28 13.06 -0.18
CA ASN A 20 8.19 11.68 -0.66
C ASN A 20 8.64 10.66 0.41
N GLY A 21 9.77 10.93 1.08
CA GLY A 21 10.27 10.08 2.16
C GLY A 21 9.27 9.99 3.32
N LEU A 22 8.70 11.13 3.73
CA LEU A 22 7.71 11.18 4.79
C LEU A 22 6.40 10.47 4.40
N SER A 23 5.94 10.64 3.15
CA SER A 23 4.78 9.92 2.61
C SER A 23 4.99 8.41 2.65
N TYR A 24 6.19 7.95 2.27
CA TYR A 24 6.54 6.53 2.32
C TYR A 24 6.56 5.98 3.75
N LEU A 25 7.16 6.71 4.70
CA LEU A 25 7.17 6.32 6.11
C LEU A 25 5.75 6.22 6.68
N PHE A 26 4.91 7.21 6.37
CA PHE A 26 3.51 7.21 6.79
C PHE A 26 2.77 6.00 6.21
N TYR A 27 2.94 5.73 4.91
CA TYR A 27 2.36 4.57 4.24
C TYR A 27 2.79 3.25 4.90
N VAL A 28 4.09 3.07 5.17
CA VAL A 28 4.59 1.84 5.78
C VAL A 28 4.01 1.64 7.18
N LEU A 29 4.00 2.70 7.99
CA LEU A 29 3.59 2.63 9.39
C LEU A 29 2.08 2.43 9.53
N PHE A 30 1.28 3.26 8.86
CA PHE A 30 -0.17 3.31 9.08
C PHE A 30 -0.98 2.46 8.12
N LEU A 31 -0.42 2.01 6.99
CA LEU A 31 -1.16 1.24 5.99
C LEU A 31 -0.57 -0.15 5.82
N TYR A 32 0.69 -0.23 5.37
CA TYR A 32 1.31 -1.49 4.98
C TYR A 32 1.47 -2.46 6.15
N SER A 33 1.80 -1.97 7.34
CA SER A 33 1.98 -2.80 8.54
C SER A 33 0.70 -3.57 8.92
N PHE A 34 -0.47 -2.95 8.81
CA PHE A 34 -1.76 -3.62 9.06
C PHE A 34 -2.07 -4.67 7.98
N ALA A 35 -1.84 -4.33 6.71
CA ALA A 35 -2.05 -5.27 5.60
C ALA A 35 -1.17 -6.53 5.75
N ILE A 36 0.10 -6.36 6.12
CA ILE A 36 1.03 -7.46 6.38
C ILE A 36 0.61 -8.28 7.61
N GLY A 37 0.14 -7.64 8.68
CA GLY A 37 -0.34 -8.33 9.87
C GLY A 37 -1.50 -9.28 9.56
N VAL A 38 -2.52 -8.79 8.85
CA VAL A 38 -3.65 -9.61 8.39
C VAL A 38 -3.18 -10.70 7.42
N GLY A 39 -2.31 -10.35 6.46
CA GLY A 39 -1.79 -11.29 5.47
C GLY A 39 -1.00 -12.44 6.08
N THR A 40 -0.19 -12.16 7.11
CA THR A 40 0.63 -13.18 7.78
C THR A 40 -0.22 -14.14 8.59
N ALA A 41 -1.26 -13.63 9.27
CA ALA A 41 -2.24 -14.48 9.94
C ALA A 41 -2.98 -15.38 8.92
N LEU A 42 -3.37 -14.80 7.78
CA LEU A 42 -4.06 -15.52 6.71
C LEU A 42 -3.18 -16.62 6.10
N ASP A 43 -1.91 -16.35 5.83
CA ASP A 43 -0.96 -17.36 5.33
C ASP A 43 -0.89 -18.58 6.27
N ALA A 44 -0.76 -18.33 7.58
CA ALA A 44 -0.70 -19.40 8.57
C ALA A 44 -2.00 -20.21 8.64
N MET A 45 -3.16 -19.55 8.67
CA MET A 45 -4.47 -20.22 8.76
C MET A 45 -4.81 -20.96 7.47
N CYS A 46 -4.54 -20.38 6.31
CA CYS A 46 -4.77 -21.03 5.02
C CYS A 46 -3.86 -22.24 4.83
N ALA A 47 -2.59 -22.19 5.25
CA ALA A 47 -1.69 -23.33 5.21
C ALA A 47 -2.22 -24.50 6.08
N GLN A 48 -2.75 -24.20 7.27
CA GLN A 48 -3.37 -25.21 8.15
C GLN A 48 -4.64 -25.82 7.52
N ALA A 49 -5.55 -24.98 7.01
CA ALA A 49 -6.77 -25.43 6.35
C ALA A 49 -6.47 -26.29 5.11
N HIS A 50 -5.47 -25.87 4.33
CA HIS A 50 -5.00 -26.62 3.16
C HIS A 50 -4.40 -27.98 3.55
N GLY A 51 -3.57 -28.03 4.60
CA GLY A 51 -2.99 -29.28 5.11
C GLY A 51 -4.02 -30.30 5.61
N ARG A 52 -5.19 -29.83 6.10
CA ARG A 52 -6.32 -30.68 6.49
C ARG A 52 -7.27 -31.03 5.34
N GLY A 53 -7.05 -30.51 4.13
CA GLY A 53 -7.94 -30.68 2.98
C GLY A 53 -9.26 -29.90 3.07
N ALA A 54 -9.40 -28.97 4.02
CA ALA A 54 -10.64 -28.24 4.30
C ALA A 54 -10.83 -27.04 3.36
N LYS A 55 -11.14 -27.30 2.09
CA LYS A 55 -11.30 -26.24 1.07
C LYS A 55 -12.38 -25.20 1.41
N ALA A 56 -13.47 -25.61 2.08
CA ALA A 56 -14.52 -24.69 2.51
C ALA A 56 -14.01 -23.66 3.55
N GLU A 57 -13.10 -24.08 4.43
CA GLU A 57 -12.50 -23.20 5.44
C GLU A 57 -11.65 -22.09 4.80
N ILE A 58 -10.95 -22.39 3.69
CA ILE A 58 -10.17 -21.39 2.94
C ILE A 58 -11.06 -20.26 2.42
N ILE A 59 -12.27 -20.58 1.96
CA ILE A 59 -13.23 -19.57 1.47
C ILE A 59 -13.72 -18.69 2.62
N VAL A 60 -14.01 -19.28 3.79
CA VAL A 60 -14.40 -18.54 4.98
C VAL A 60 -13.26 -17.64 5.48
N LEU A 61 -12.01 -18.12 5.44
CA LEU A 61 -10.83 -17.33 5.76
C LEU A 61 -10.65 -16.14 4.82
N LEU A 62 -10.86 -16.33 3.51
CA LEU A 62 -10.83 -15.25 2.53
C LEU A 62 -11.90 -14.18 2.85
N GLN A 63 -13.15 -14.59 3.10
CA GLN A 63 -14.22 -13.67 3.46
C GLN A 63 -13.92 -12.92 4.77
N THR A 64 -13.37 -13.62 5.76
CA THR A 64 -12.97 -13.04 7.04
C THR A 64 -11.87 -12.01 6.85
N ALA A 65 -10.85 -12.31 6.04
CA ALA A 65 -9.76 -11.37 5.74
C ALA A 65 -10.26 -10.11 5.03
N VAL A 66 -11.21 -10.25 4.09
CA VAL A 66 -11.85 -9.12 3.40
C VAL A 66 -12.63 -8.26 4.38
N LEU A 67 -13.42 -8.86 5.27
CA LEU A 67 -14.19 -8.13 6.30
C LEU A 67 -13.27 -7.43 7.30
N CYS A 68 -12.25 -8.12 7.82
CA CYS A 68 -11.25 -7.52 8.71
C CYS A 68 -10.54 -6.34 8.04
N SER A 69 -10.19 -6.48 6.76
CA SER A 69 -9.55 -5.40 6.00
C SER A 69 -10.50 -4.23 5.78
N ALA A 70 -11.77 -4.47 5.47
CA ALA A 70 -12.78 -3.41 5.35
C ALA A 70 -12.95 -2.63 6.66
N VAL A 71 -12.92 -3.30 7.81
CA VAL A 71 -12.95 -2.65 9.12
C VAL A 71 -11.69 -1.82 9.36
N LEU A 72 -10.50 -2.35 9.04
CA LEU A 72 -9.23 -1.63 9.18
C LEU A 72 -9.10 -0.44 8.23
N MET A 73 -9.75 -0.48 7.07
CA MET A 73 -9.76 0.65 6.15
C MET A 73 -10.40 1.91 6.75
N VAL A 74 -11.33 1.77 7.69
CA VAL A 74 -12.00 2.91 8.34
C VAL A 74 -11.01 3.77 9.15
N PRO A 75 -10.28 3.25 10.17
CA PRO A 75 -9.30 4.06 10.90
C PRO A 75 -8.13 4.53 10.02
N ILE A 76 -7.73 3.72 9.03
CA ILE A 76 -6.71 4.10 8.05
C ILE A 76 -7.17 5.32 7.23
N PHE A 77 -8.43 5.31 6.78
CA PHE A 77 -9.02 6.42 6.04
C PHE A 77 -8.97 7.72 6.84
N PHE A 78 -9.38 7.69 8.11
CA PHE A 78 -9.31 8.88 8.98
C PHE A 78 -7.87 9.36 9.19
N THR A 79 -6.93 8.43 9.36
CA THR A 79 -5.51 8.75 9.55
C THR A 79 -4.93 9.44 8.31
N CYS A 80 -5.25 8.94 7.10
CA CYS A 80 -4.84 9.58 5.85
C CYS A 80 -5.54 10.92 5.61
N TYR A 81 -6.83 11.03 5.96
CA TYR A 81 -7.60 12.27 5.78
C TYR A 81 -7.03 13.42 6.62
N PHE A 82 -6.65 13.14 7.87
CA PHE A 82 -6.03 14.11 8.78
C PHE A 82 -4.49 14.11 8.70
N ALA A 83 -3.89 13.52 7.68
CA ALA A 83 -2.44 13.34 7.63
C ALA A 83 -1.68 14.68 7.69
N THR A 84 -2.15 15.73 7.00
CA THR A 84 -1.51 17.06 7.07
C THR A 84 -1.54 17.62 8.49
N ASP A 85 -2.69 17.57 9.16
CA ASP A 85 -2.83 18.09 10.54
C ASP A 85 -1.97 17.30 11.53
N ILE A 86 -1.95 15.97 11.39
CA ILE A 86 -1.10 15.09 12.20
C ILE A 86 0.38 15.46 12.02
N LEU A 87 0.83 15.68 10.79
CA LEU A 87 2.22 16.04 10.51
C LEU A 87 2.58 17.45 11.03
N LEU A 88 1.66 18.41 10.93
CA LEU A 88 1.83 19.74 11.52
C LEU A 88 1.94 19.67 13.05
N LEU A 89 1.10 18.85 13.70
CA LEU A 89 1.17 18.62 15.15
C LEU A 89 2.49 17.95 15.57
N LEU A 90 3.07 17.11 14.72
CA LEU A 90 4.39 16.51 14.92
C LEU A 90 5.56 17.48 14.64
N GLY A 91 5.26 18.75 14.33
CA GLY A 91 6.27 19.78 14.09
C GLY A 91 6.94 19.71 12.71
N GLN A 92 6.33 19.05 11.73
CA GLN A 92 6.84 19.05 10.36
C GLN A 92 6.69 20.42 9.70
N ASN A 93 7.57 20.71 8.75
CA ASN A 93 7.47 21.92 7.94
C ASN A 93 6.10 21.95 7.19
N PRO A 94 5.37 23.08 7.22
CA PRO A 94 4.06 23.19 6.57
C PRO A 94 4.01 22.79 5.09
N ASP A 95 5.05 23.12 4.32
CA ASP A 95 5.09 22.82 2.89
C ASP A 95 5.26 21.31 2.64
N VAL A 96 6.10 20.66 3.46
CA VAL A 96 6.30 19.21 3.44
C VAL A 96 5.02 18.48 3.87
N ALA A 97 4.37 18.94 4.95
CA ALA A 97 3.13 18.37 5.46
C ALA A 97 1.96 18.48 4.45
N ALA A 98 1.86 19.61 3.75
CA ALA A 98 0.85 19.82 2.72
C ALA A 98 1.06 18.90 1.51
N LEU A 99 2.30 18.76 1.02
CA LEU A 99 2.61 17.85 -0.08
C LEU A 99 2.41 16.38 0.31
N THR A 100 2.89 15.97 1.48
CA THR A 100 2.69 14.61 1.99
C THR A 100 1.20 14.29 2.13
N GLY A 101 0.40 15.20 2.68
CA GLY A 101 -1.05 14.99 2.78
C GLY A 101 -1.72 14.82 1.43
N ARG A 102 -1.34 15.61 0.41
CA ARG A 102 -1.88 15.48 -0.95
C ARG A 102 -1.55 14.11 -1.57
N VAL A 103 -0.31 13.63 -1.41
CA VAL A 103 0.11 12.31 -1.89
C VAL A 103 -0.69 11.20 -1.20
N LEU A 104 -0.83 11.28 0.13
CA LEU A 104 -1.59 10.30 0.90
C LEU A 104 -3.07 10.27 0.52
N TRP A 105 -3.66 11.42 0.18
CA TRP A 105 -5.04 11.51 -0.31
C TRP A 105 -5.23 10.75 -1.62
N ILE A 106 -4.26 10.81 -2.54
CA ILE A 106 -4.29 10.04 -3.79
C ILE A 106 -4.19 8.54 -3.49
N PHE A 107 -3.34 8.13 -2.54
CA PHE A 107 -3.20 6.72 -2.14
C PHE A 107 -4.48 6.11 -1.55
N MET A 108 -5.36 6.92 -0.96
CA MET A 108 -6.63 6.43 -0.39
C MET A 108 -7.50 5.73 -1.44
N PHE A 109 -7.50 6.20 -2.69
CA PHE A 109 -8.26 5.57 -3.77
C PHE A 109 -7.69 4.20 -4.18
N GLY A 110 -6.37 4.02 -4.07
CA GLY A 110 -5.70 2.75 -4.39
C GLY A 110 -5.80 1.70 -3.29
N LEU A 111 -6.06 2.13 -2.06
CA LEU A 111 -6.05 1.31 -0.85
C LEU A 111 -6.93 0.04 -0.92
N PRO A 112 -8.22 0.09 -1.33
CA PRO A 112 -9.04 -1.13 -1.42
C PRO A 112 -8.45 -2.16 -2.39
N PHE A 113 -7.90 -1.69 -3.51
CA PHE A 113 -7.31 -2.56 -4.52
C PHE A 113 -6.01 -3.21 -4.04
N CYS A 114 -5.18 -2.45 -3.31
CA CYS A 114 -3.97 -2.99 -2.69
C CYS A 114 -4.28 -4.08 -1.65
N PHE A 115 -5.22 -3.83 -0.73
CA PHE A 115 -5.64 -4.83 0.26
C PHE A 115 -6.24 -6.07 -0.41
N GLY A 116 -7.11 -5.88 -1.40
CA GLY A 116 -7.67 -6.99 -2.17
C GLY A 116 -6.58 -7.85 -2.82
N TYR A 117 -5.65 -7.23 -3.54
CA TYR A 117 -4.54 -7.92 -4.18
C TYR A 117 -3.69 -8.71 -3.18
N GLU A 118 -3.32 -8.09 -2.05
CA GLU A 118 -2.50 -8.76 -1.03
C GLU A 118 -3.20 -9.99 -0.45
N ILE A 119 -4.49 -9.87 -0.09
CA ILE A 119 -5.27 -11.00 0.45
C ILE A 119 -5.35 -12.14 -0.56
N PHE A 120 -5.75 -11.85 -1.80
CA PHE A 120 -5.89 -12.88 -2.84
C PHE A 120 -4.56 -13.56 -3.15
N LYS A 121 -3.49 -12.78 -3.26
CA LYS A 121 -2.13 -13.30 -3.46
C LYS A 121 -1.76 -14.28 -2.34
N ARG A 122 -1.97 -13.91 -1.09
CA ARG A 122 -1.62 -14.70 0.10
C ARG A 122 -2.41 -16.02 0.16
N VAL A 123 -3.72 -15.97 -0.06
CA VAL A 123 -4.57 -17.17 -0.13
C VAL A 123 -4.12 -18.15 -1.23
N LEU A 124 -3.75 -17.64 -2.40
CA LEU A 124 -3.23 -18.48 -3.49
C LEU A 124 -1.84 -19.04 -3.16
N GLN A 125 -0.96 -18.23 -2.59
CA GLN A 125 0.39 -18.64 -2.18
C GLN A 125 0.35 -19.74 -1.10
N ALA A 126 -0.55 -19.63 -0.11
CA ALA A 126 -0.75 -20.64 0.93
C ALA A 126 -1.23 -22.00 0.38
N GLN A 127 -1.82 -22.01 -0.83
CA GLN A 127 -2.23 -23.22 -1.55
C GLN A 127 -1.15 -23.70 -2.54
N ASN A 128 0.06 -23.15 -2.50
CA ASN A 128 1.15 -23.37 -3.46
C ASN A 128 0.86 -22.90 -4.89
N ILE A 129 -0.09 -21.97 -5.09
CA ILE A 129 -0.44 -21.40 -6.40
C ILE A 129 0.19 -20.01 -6.53
N VAL A 130 1.42 -19.94 -7.07
CA VAL A 130 2.20 -18.69 -7.11
C VAL A 130 2.17 -17.98 -8.47
N LEU A 131 1.94 -18.72 -9.56
CA LEU A 131 2.04 -18.18 -10.92
C LEU A 131 1.13 -16.96 -11.18
N PRO A 132 -0.15 -16.93 -10.76
CA PRO A 132 -1.01 -15.77 -10.99
C PRO A 132 -0.46 -14.48 -10.36
N ALA A 133 0.10 -14.60 -9.15
CA ALA A 133 0.70 -13.47 -8.44
C ALA A 133 1.96 -12.95 -9.14
N VAL A 134 2.77 -13.85 -9.71
CA VAL A 134 3.97 -13.50 -10.48
C VAL A 134 3.59 -12.74 -11.74
N TYR A 135 2.64 -13.25 -12.54
CA TYR A 135 2.18 -12.56 -13.74
C TYR A 135 1.60 -11.18 -13.42
N ALA A 136 0.74 -11.09 -12.39
CA ALA A 136 0.20 -9.80 -11.94
C ALA A 136 1.31 -8.83 -11.52
N GLY A 137 2.33 -9.32 -10.79
CA GLY A 137 3.48 -8.52 -10.38
C GLY A 137 4.31 -8.01 -11.56
N VAL A 138 4.56 -8.84 -12.56
CA VAL A 138 5.29 -8.44 -13.78
C VAL A 138 4.50 -7.38 -14.55
N CYS A 139 3.20 -7.62 -14.80
CA CYS A 139 2.33 -6.64 -15.45
C CYS A 139 2.31 -5.30 -14.70
N ALA A 140 2.14 -5.34 -13.37
CA ALA A 140 2.10 -4.14 -12.55
C ALA A 140 3.42 -3.34 -12.62
N ASN A 141 4.57 -4.01 -12.59
CA ASN A 141 5.88 -3.33 -12.69
C ASN A 141 6.10 -2.72 -14.08
N VAL A 142 5.71 -3.42 -15.14
CA VAL A 142 5.79 -2.87 -16.51
C VAL A 142 4.88 -1.65 -16.66
N THR A 143 3.64 -1.73 -16.18
CA THR A 143 2.72 -0.59 -16.18
C THR A 143 3.29 0.57 -15.35
N ASN A 144 3.84 0.29 -14.17
CA ASN A 144 4.47 1.32 -13.33
C ASN A 144 5.62 2.01 -14.06
N LEU A 145 6.49 1.25 -14.73
CA LEU A 145 7.60 1.78 -15.51
C LEU A 145 7.11 2.73 -16.62
N ILE A 146 6.12 2.30 -17.41
CA ILE A 146 5.56 3.10 -18.50
C ILE A 146 4.92 4.38 -17.95
N VAL A 147 4.03 4.24 -16.97
CA VAL A 147 3.27 5.36 -16.40
C VAL A 147 4.19 6.37 -15.71
N ALA A 148 5.16 5.89 -14.93
CA ALA A 148 6.13 6.75 -14.26
C ALA A 148 7.02 7.49 -15.26
N TYR A 149 7.45 6.82 -16.34
CA TYR A 149 8.20 7.46 -17.41
C TYR A 149 7.36 8.54 -18.11
N THR A 150 6.12 8.23 -18.51
CA THR A 150 5.24 9.19 -19.19
C THR A 150 4.95 10.41 -18.31
N LEU A 151 4.58 10.22 -17.04
CA LEU A 151 4.28 11.33 -16.11
C LEU A 151 5.49 12.19 -15.73
N MET A 152 6.72 11.66 -15.85
CA MET A 152 7.92 12.46 -15.58
C MET A 152 8.36 13.28 -16.80
N TYR A 153 8.13 12.78 -18.01
CA TYR A 153 8.62 13.39 -19.25
C TYR A 153 7.54 14.11 -20.08
N HIS A 154 6.28 14.10 -19.67
CA HIS A 154 5.16 14.87 -20.25
C HIS A 154 4.35 15.51 -19.12
#